data_AF-A0A965QAV2-F1
#
_entry.id   AF-A0A965QAV2-F1
#
_cell.length_a   1.000
_cell.length_b   1.000
_cell.length_c   1.000
_cell.angle_alpha   90.00
_cell.angle_beta   90.00
_cell.angle_gamma   90.00
#
_symmetry.space_group_name_H-M   'P 1'
#
loop_
_entity.id
_entity.type
_entity.pdbx_description
1 polymer ?
#
loop_
_entity_poly.entity_id
_entity_poly.type
_entity_poly.pdbx_seq_one_letter_code
_entity_poly.pdbx_strand_id
1 'polypeptide(L)'
;MVSAAPFWTLRRLHAALELGVADDRPIRAICTDTRAVQPGDCFLALVGETFDAHDFLAEAVAKGAAAVIVNSGVRAAGLGV
;
A
#
# COMPACT_ATOMS: atom_id res chain seq x y z
N MET A 1 -7.14 9.67 27.01
CA MET A 1 -6.39 10.00 25.79
C MET A 1 -7.22 9.45 24.63
N VAL A 2 -7.85 10.31 23.82
CA VAL A 2 -8.72 9.83 22.74
C VAL A 2 -7.80 9.48 21.57
N SER A 3 -7.62 8.20 21.28
CA SER A 3 -6.98 7.80 20.02
C SER A 3 -7.88 8.26 18.89
N ALA A 4 -7.41 9.21 18.07
CA ALA A 4 -8.12 9.57 16.86
C ALA A 4 -8.22 8.33 15.96
N ALA A 5 -9.38 8.10 15.36
CA ALA A 5 -9.52 7.04 14.37
C ALA A 5 -8.54 7.30 13.21
N PRO A 6 -7.88 6.25 12.67
CA PRO A 6 -6.93 6.40 11.58
C PRO A 6 -7.64 7.02 10.37
N PHE A 7 -7.02 8.02 9.76
CA PHE A 7 -7.56 8.62 8.54
C PHE A 7 -7.50 7.62 7.39
N TRP A 8 -6.39 6.92 7.20
CA TRP A 8 -6.28 5.90 6.16
C TRP A 8 -6.78 4.53 6.66
N THR A 9 -7.64 3.90 5.87
CA THR A 9 -8.10 2.52 6.04
C THR A 9 -8.15 1.82 4.68
N LEU A 10 -8.12 0.49 4.66
CA LEU A 10 -8.31 -0.27 3.41
C LEU A 10 -9.62 0.11 2.71
N ARG A 11 -10.73 0.26 3.45
CA ARG A 11 -12.00 0.77 2.91
C ARG A 11 -11.86 2.12 2.21
N ARG A 12 -11.15 3.09 2.80
CA ARG A 12 -10.96 4.41 2.18
C ARG A 12 -10.08 4.34 0.94
N LEU A 13 -9.05 3.49 0.93
CA LEU A 13 -8.25 3.25 -0.27
C LEU A 13 -9.07 2.62 -1.38
N HIS A 14 -9.84 1.58 -1.08
CA HIS A 14 -10.74 0.95 -2.04
C HIS A 14 -11.78 1.93 -2.59
N ALA A 15 -12.40 2.74 -1.73
CA ALA A 15 -13.35 3.77 -2.18
C ALA A 15 -12.68 4.83 -3.07
N ALA A 16 -11.46 5.28 -2.74
CA ALA A 16 -10.74 6.27 -3.53
C ALA A 16 -10.25 5.75 -4.89
N LEU A 17 -10.02 4.44 -4.99
CA LEU A 17 -9.57 3.77 -6.21
C LEU A 17 -10.73 3.08 -6.96
N GLU A 18 -11.97 3.30 -6.53
CA GLU A 18 -13.18 2.67 -7.08
C GLU A 18 -13.09 1.13 -7.15
N LEU A 19 -12.42 0.53 -6.16
CA LEU A 19 -12.28 -0.90 -6.00
C LEU A 19 -13.48 -1.48 -5.21
N GLY A 20 -13.57 -2.81 -5.19
CA GLY A 20 -14.62 -3.54 -4.46
C GLY A 20 -14.56 -3.36 -2.93
N VAL A 21 -15.36 -4.14 -2.21
CA VAL A 21 -15.51 -3.98 -0.75
C VAL A 21 -14.24 -4.36 0.01
N ALA A 22 -13.88 -3.55 1.02
CA ALA A 22 -12.81 -3.82 1.98
C ALA A 22 -13.21 -3.49 3.43
N ASP A 23 -12.45 -4.03 4.38
CA ASP A 23 -12.59 -3.77 5.80
C ASP A 23 -12.00 -2.41 6.22
N ASP A 24 -12.20 -2.02 7.48
CA ASP A 24 -11.63 -0.78 8.04
C ASP A 24 -10.20 -0.97 8.58
N ARG A 25 -9.44 -1.95 8.09
CA ARG A 25 -8.07 -2.16 8.57
C ARG A 25 -7.26 -0.86 8.47
N PRO A 26 -6.61 -0.43 9.57
CA PRO A 26 -5.84 0.80 9.58
C PRO A 26 -4.65 0.72 8.62
N ILE A 27 -4.43 1.81 7.90
CA ILE A 27 -3.20 2.05 7.15
C ILE A 27 -2.50 3.25 7.80
N ARG A 28 -1.19 3.14 8.04
CA ARG A 28 -0.41 4.19 8.70
C ARG A 28 -0.27 5.42 7.80
N ALA A 29 0.23 5.21 6.59
CA ALA A 29 0.41 6.24 5.57
C ALA A 29 0.46 5.63 4.16
N ILE A 30 0.39 6.47 3.13
CA ILE A 30 0.75 6.10 1.76
C ILE A 30 2.23 6.42 1.56
N CYS A 31 3.00 5.46 1.04
CA CYS A 31 4.42 5.61 0.77
C CYS A 31 4.72 5.28 -0.70
N THR A 32 5.55 6.07 -1.37
CA THR A 32 5.97 5.83 -2.78
C THR A 32 7.45 5.49 -2.91
N ASP A 33 8.20 5.50 -1.81
CA ASP A 33 9.64 5.22 -1.77
C ASP A 33 9.91 4.05 -0.81
N THR A 34 10.30 2.89 -1.35
CA THR A 34 10.58 1.69 -0.53
C THR A 34 11.64 1.93 0.53
N ARG A 35 12.55 2.89 0.33
CA ARG A 35 13.58 3.26 1.32
C ARG A 35 12.99 3.88 2.58
N ALA A 36 11.79 4.45 2.49
CA ALA A 36 11.09 5.13 3.58
C ALA A 36 9.92 4.33 4.17
N VAL A 37 9.55 3.18 3.59
CA VAL A 37 8.44 2.34 4.06
C VAL A 37 8.60 2.03 5.54
N GLN A 38 7.51 2.22 6.29
CA GLN A 38 7.39 1.83 7.68
C GLN A 38 6.32 0.74 7.84
N PRO A 39 6.40 -0.07 8.91
CA PRO A 39 5.35 -1.02 9.24
C PRO A 39 3.95 -0.37 9.27
N GLY A 40 3.01 -0.96 8.54
CA GLY A 40 1.64 -0.47 8.43
C GLY A 40 1.37 0.48 7.27
N ASP A 41 2.40 0.89 6.50
CA ASP A 41 2.20 1.74 5.32
C ASP A 41 1.55 0.96 4.17
N CYS A 42 0.87 1.69 3.28
CA CYS A 42 0.48 1.19 1.97
C CYS A 42 1.48 1.71 0.94
N PHE A 43 2.16 0.82 0.23
CA PHE A 43 3.14 1.20 -0.78
C PHE A 43 2.48 1.38 -2.16
N LEU A 44 2.60 2.56 -2.77
CA LEU A 44 2.08 2.86 -4.10
C LEU A 44 3.21 2.73 -5.14
N ALA A 45 3.11 1.69 -5.97
CA ALA A 45 4.11 1.40 -6.99
C ALA A 45 3.90 2.28 -8.24
N LEU A 46 4.57 3.43 -8.28
CA LEU A 46 4.57 4.34 -9.43
C LEU A 46 5.54 3.89 -10.54
N VAL A 47 5.17 4.16 -11.79
CA VAL A 47 6.04 3.98 -12.96
C VAL A 47 6.42 5.35 -13.50
N GLY A 48 7.71 5.61 -13.60
CA GLY A 48 8.30 6.76 -14.27
C GLY A 48 8.92 6.37 -15.60
N GLU A 49 9.58 7.32 -16.26
CA GLU A 49 10.22 7.11 -17.57
C GLU A 49 11.35 6.06 -17.53
N THR A 50 12.14 6.06 -16.45
CA THR A 50 13.31 5.18 -16.27
C THR A 50 13.23 4.29 -15.04
N PHE A 51 12.07 4.24 -14.39
CA PHE A 51 11.90 3.59 -13.08
C PHE A 51 10.54 2.89 -12.99
N ASP A 52 10.52 1.63 -12.58
CA ASP A 52 9.30 0.89 -12.26
C ASP A 52 9.35 0.45 -10.78
N ALA A 53 8.54 1.10 -9.93
CA ALA A 53 8.48 0.77 -8.51
C ALA A 53 7.96 -0.65 -8.23
N HIS A 54 7.33 -1.32 -9.20
CA HIS A 54 6.85 -2.68 -9.04
C HIS A 54 7.99 -3.69 -8.82
N ASP A 55 9.21 -3.35 -9.25
CA ASP A 55 10.41 -4.16 -9.01
C ASP A 55 10.77 -4.26 -7.51
N PHE A 56 10.21 -3.38 -6.67
CA PHE A 56 10.51 -3.29 -5.24
C PHE A 56 9.34 -3.74 -4.33
N LEU A 57 8.31 -4.39 -4.88
CA LEU A 57 7.14 -4.82 -4.09
C LEU A 57 7.51 -5.78 -2.95
N ALA A 58 8.38 -6.76 -3.22
CA ALA A 58 8.85 -7.69 -2.21
C ALA A 58 9.62 -6.98 -1.09
N GLU A 59 10.40 -5.95 -1.43
CA GLU A 59 11.12 -5.13 -0.45
C GLU A 59 10.16 -4.31 0.42
N ALA A 60 9.14 -3.69 -0.18
CA ALA A 60 8.13 -2.94 0.55
C ALA A 60 7.40 -3.82 1.58
N VAL A 61 6.99 -5.03 1.16
CA VAL A 61 6.35 -6.00 2.04
C VAL A 61 7.30 -6.48 3.14
N ALA A 62 8.56 -6.78 2.80
CA ALA A 62 9.57 -7.18 3.79
C ALA A 62 9.83 -6.09 4.84
N LYS A 63 9.66 -4.81 4.49
CA LYS A 63 9.73 -3.66 5.41
C LYS A 63 8.46 -3.42 6.22
N GLY A 64 7.41 -4.22 6.00
CA GLY A 64 6.17 -4.19 6.77
C GLY A 64 5.06 -3.37 6.13
N ALA A 65 5.10 -3.10 4.82
CA ALA A 65 3.93 -2.57 4.13
C ALA A 65 2.73 -3.49 4.37
N ALA A 66 1.61 -2.91 4.82
CA ALA A 66 0.37 -3.62 5.10
C ALA A 66 -0.50 -3.82 3.85
N ALA A 67 -0.22 -3.08 2.78
CA ALA A 67 -0.89 -3.16 1.49
C ALA A 67 0.03 -2.61 0.38
N VAL A 68 -0.25 -2.98 -0.86
CA VAL A 68 0.39 -2.41 -2.05
C VAL A 68 -0.67 -1.95 -3.05
N ILE A 69 -0.42 -0.83 -3.73
CA ILE A 69 -1.21 -0.38 -4.88
C ILE A 69 -0.33 -0.56 -6.12
N VAL A 70 -0.84 -1.35 -7.07
CA VAL A 70 -0.16 -1.72 -8.31
C VAL A 70 -1.08 -1.48 -9.50
N ASN A 71 -0.52 -1.32 -10.70
CA ASN A 71 -1.33 -1.16 -11.91
C ASN A 71 -1.94 -2.47 -12.44
N SER A 72 -1.50 -3.62 -11.92
CA SER A 72 -2.04 -4.95 -12.24
C SER A 72 -1.86 -5.88 -11.05
N GLY A 73 -2.97 -6.47 -10.57
CA GLY A 73 -2.95 -7.36 -9.41
C GLY A 73 -2.05 -8.59 -9.57
N VAL A 74 -1.77 -9.02 -10.81
CA VAL A 74 -0.84 -10.13 -11.11
C VAL A 74 0.56 -9.83 -10.56
N ARG A 75 0.98 -8.55 -10.53
CA ARG A 75 2.29 -8.15 -10.00
C ARG A 75 2.41 -8.29 -8.49
N ALA A 76 1.29 -8.32 -7.76
CA ALA A 76 1.25 -8.49 -6.31
C ALA A 76 0.96 -9.94 -5.87
N ALA A 77 0.74 -10.86 -6.82
CA ALA A 77 0.40 -12.24 -6.52
C ALA A 77 1.49 -12.91 -5.67
N GLY A 78 1.08 -13.54 -4.57
CA GLY A 78 1.99 -14.29 -3.69
C GLY A 78 2.76 -13.44 -2.68
N LEU A 79 2.53 -12.13 -2.60
CA LEU A 79 3.21 -11.27 -1.63
C LEU A 79 2.61 -11.33 -0.21
N GLY A 80 1.40 -11.87 -0.05
CA GLY A 80 0.77 -12.01 1.26
C GLY A 80 0.19 -10.72 1.84
N VAL A 81 -0.02 -9.71 0.99
CA VAL A 81 -0.70 -8.44 1.27
C VAL A 81 -1.89 -8.23 0.35
#